data_AF-A0A351DVJ1-F1
#
_entry.id   AF-A0A351DVJ1-F1
#
_cell.length_a   1.000
_cell.length_b   1.000
_cell.length_c   1.000
_cell.angle_alpha   90.00
_cell.angle_beta   90.00
_cell.angle_gamma   90.00
#
_symmetry.space_group_name_H-M   'P 1'
#
loop_
_entity.id
_entity.type
_entity.pdbx_description
1 polymer ?
#
loop_
_entity_poly.entity_id
_entity_poly.type
_entity_poly.pdbx_seq_one_letter_code
_entity_poly.pdbx_strand_id
1 'polypeptide(L)'
;MMWGLLAWGPWCWTCWTCGGAPDWPAQGNPNAPWVREAIEWRMKVGLNGCPEVVEALDAWTLDWLSASPNIHVDIQTSDWPFLLYRPELQSVLVQRIALDQLRFKPSSDAQIVRDVRHVARHSGDLWDDALRRAFDSAEGLAQRRDAQQ
;
A
#
# COMPACT_ATOMS: atom_id res chain seq x y z
N MET A 1 18.11 7.54 -52.17
CA MET A 1 18.61 7.39 -50.78
C MET A 1 17.41 7.25 -49.88
N MET A 2 17.21 6.06 -49.34
CA MET A 2 16.08 5.65 -48.52
C MET A 2 16.59 5.47 -47.09
N TRP A 3 16.16 6.33 -46.17
CA TRP A 3 16.33 6.27 -44.72
C TRP A 3 15.16 7.10 -44.15
N GLY A 4 14.29 6.66 -43.24
CA GLY A 4 14.08 5.38 -42.58
C GLY A 4 12.71 5.48 -41.91
N LEU A 5 11.97 4.36 -41.96
CA LEU A 5 10.67 4.16 -41.35
C LEU A 5 10.76 4.16 -39.80
N LEU A 6 9.70 4.65 -39.16
CA LEU A 6 9.06 4.11 -37.95
C LEU A 6 9.92 3.85 -36.69
N ALA A 7 9.74 4.70 -35.68
CA ALA A 7 9.65 4.30 -34.27
C ALA A 7 8.95 5.43 -33.49
N TRP A 8 7.63 5.54 -33.56
CA TRP A 8 6.79 5.27 -32.38
C TRP A 8 7.64 4.88 -31.16
N GLY A 9 8.02 5.89 -30.37
CA GLY A 9 8.67 5.68 -29.08
C GLY A 9 7.83 4.75 -28.21
N PRO A 10 8.45 4.00 -27.29
CA PRO A 10 7.75 3.04 -26.48
C PRO A 10 6.67 3.80 -25.73
N TRP A 11 5.42 3.47 -26.03
CA TRP A 11 4.30 4.00 -25.28
C TRP A 11 4.58 3.73 -23.79
N CYS A 12 4.60 4.81 -23.00
CA CYS A 12 4.94 4.89 -21.59
C CYS A 12 3.88 4.19 -20.72
N TRP A 13 3.62 2.89 -20.91
CA TRP A 13 2.58 2.17 -20.16
C TRP A 13 2.96 2.08 -18.66
N THR A 14 4.27 2.09 -18.36
CA THR A 14 4.84 2.19 -17.01
C THR A 14 4.70 3.60 -16.38
N CYS A 15 4.61 4.65 -17.20
CA CYS A 15 4.38 6.02 -16.72
C CYS A 15 2.91 6.22 -16.30
N TRP A 16 1.99 5.40 -16.82
CA TRP A 16 0.59 5.42 -16.40
C TRP A 16 0.39 4.67 -15.07
N THR A 17 1.06 3.54 -14.86
CA THR A 17 0.89 2.74 -13.62
C THR A 17 1.51 3.38 -12.38
N CYS A 18 2.54 4.21 -12.55
CA CYS A 18 3.22 4.93 -11.45
C CYS A 18 2.84 6.41 -11.36
N GLY A 19 1.86 6.86 -12.14
CA GLY A 19 1.41 8.25 -12.16
C GLY A 19 0.90 8.72 -10.79
N GLY A 20 1.21 9.97 -10.45
CA GLY A 20 0.75 10.61 -9.21
C GLY A 20 1.47 10.17 -7.94
N ALA A 21 2.64 9.52 -8.06
CA ALA A 21 3.55 9.35 -6.93
C ALA A 21 3.95 10.74 -6.40
N PRO A 22 4.10 10.92 -5.08
CA PRO A 22 4.55 12.20 -4.54
C PRO A 22 5.97 12.49 -5.01
N ASP A 23 6.29 13.78 -5.15
CA ASP A 23 7.68 14.20 -5.29
C ASP A 23 8.49 13.76 -4.06
N TRP A 24 9.77 13.44 -4.25
CA TRP A 24 10.67 13.12 -3.13
C TRP A 24 10.73 14.32 -2.16
N PRO A 25 10.82 14.08 -0.84
CA PRO A 25 10.71 15.15 0.13
C PRO A 25 11.93 16.07 0.01
N ALA A 26 11.71 17.36 0.23
CA ALA A 26 12.75 18.37 0.12
C ALA A 26 13.94 18.04 1.04
N GLN A 27 15.15 18.09 0.49
CA GLN A 27 16.41 17.80 1.20
C GLN A 27 16.51 16.36 1.76
N GLY A 28 15.64 15.45 1.31
CA GLY A 28 15.66 14.05 1.75
C GLY A 28 15.16 13.82 3.17
N ASN A 29 14.39 14.76 3.75
CA ASN A 29 13.82 14.63 5.09
C ASN A 29 12.29 14.49 5.05
N PRO A 30 11.73 13.28 5.24
CA PRO A 30 10.29 13.07 5.30
C PRO A 30 9.63 13.87 6.43
N ASN A 31 8.44 14.40 6.17
CA ASN A 31 7.59 15.02 7.19
C ASN A 31 6.19 14.41 7.16
N ALA A 32 5.37 14.67 8.19
CA ALA A 32 4.05 14.06 8.31
C ALA A 32 3.13 14.31 7.08
N PRO A 33 3.07 15.52 6.49
CA PRO A 33 2.32 15.75 5.25
C PRO A 33 2.77 14.87 4.08
N TRP A 34 4.08 14.75 3.86
CA TRP A 34 4.64 13.93 2.79
C TRP A 34 4.40 12.44 3.04
N VAL A 35 4.61 11.95 4.27
CA VAL A 35 4.39 10.54 4.63
C VAL A 35 2.93 10.15 4.40
N ARG A 36 1.99 11.03 4.78
CA ARG A 36 0.57 10.83 4.50
C ARG A 36 0.32 10.68 2.99
N GLU A 37 0.81 11.61 2.18
CA GLU A 37 0.63 11.57 0.72
C GLU A 37 1.25 10.30 0.09
N ALA A 38 2.45 9.93 0.53
CA ALA A 38 3.12 8.71 0.10
C ALA A 38 2.30 7.46 0.40
N ILE A 39 1.80 7.32 1.63
CA ILE A 39 0.96 6.18 2.01
C ILE A 39 -0.37 6.18 1.23
N GLU A 40 -0.97 7.35 0.99
CA GLU A 40 -2.19 7.45 0.20
C GLU A 40 -2.01 7.00 -1.25
N TRP A 41 -0.88 7.36 -1.85
CA TRP A 41 -0.51 6.83 -3.16
C TRP A 41 -0.23 5.34 -3.10
N ARG A 42 0.46 4.88 -2.05
CA ARG A 42 0.87 3.48 -1.87
C ARG A 42 -0.32 2.51 -1.83
N MET A 43 -1.47 2.94 -1.31
CA MET A 43 -2.70 2.15 -1.31
C MET A 43 -3.34 1.94 -2.69
N LYS A 44 -2.85 2.64 -3.74
CA LYS A 44 -3.37 2.55 -5.11
C LYS A 44 -2.50 1.68 -6.02
N VAL A 45 -1.34 1.24 -5.53
CA VAL A 45 -0.32 0.54 -6.33
C VAL A 45 0.02 -0.79 -5.66
N GLY A 46 0.20 -1.85 -6.46
CA GLY A 46 0.63 -3.16 -5.96
C GLY A 46 2.09 -3.16 -5.52
N LEU A 47 2.50 -4.17 -4.73
CA LEU A 47 3.87 -4.34 -4.24
C LEU A 47 4.91 -4.27 -5.38
N ASN A 48 4.58 -4.85 -6.53
CA ASN A 48 5.48 -4.97 -7.68
C ASN A 48 5.16 -3.97 -8.81
N GLY A 49 4.23 -3.03 -8.60
CA GLY A 49 3.75 -2.15 -9.67
C GLY A 49 4.76 -1.10 -10.13
N CYS A 50 5.57 -0.59 -9.19
CA CYS A 50 6.58 0.45 -9.41
C CYS A 50 7.78 0.16 -8.51
N PRO A 51 8.58 -0.90 -8.77
CA PRO A 51 9.48 -1.49 -7.79
C PRO A 51 10.45 -0.49 -7.14
N GLU A 52 11.11 0.34 -7.95
CA GLU A 52 12.06 1.36 -7.44
C GLU A 52 11.38 2.43 -6.57
N VAL A 53 10.13 2.80 -6.89
CA VAL A 53 9.37 3.83 -6.17
C VAL A 53 8.73 3.26 -4.92
N VAL A 54 8.09 2.09 -5.04
CA VAL A 54 7.40 1.42 -3.94
C VAL A 54 8.38 1.03 -2.84
N GLU A 55 9.52 0.44 -3.19
CA GLU A 55 10.51 0.03 -2.20
C GLU A 55 11.06 1.24 -1.42
N ALA A 56 11.43 2.31 -2.13
CA ALA A 56 11.93 3.52 -1.50
C ALA A 56 10.88 4.22 -0.64
N LEU A 57 9.63 4.34 -1.12
CA LEU A 57 8.53 4.90 -0.33
C LEU A 57 8.22 4.06 0.89
N ASP A 58 8.20 2.73 0.77
CA ASP A 58 7.95 1.83 1.89
C ASP A 58 9.03 1.99 2.96
N ALA A 59 10.30 2.01 2.57
CA ALA A 59 11.42 2.23 3.49
C ALA A 59 11.31 3.58 4.21
N TRP A 60 11.09 4.68 3.48
CA TRP A 60 11.09 6.03 4.05
C TRP A 60 9.87 6.27 4.94
N THR A 61 8.71 5.78 4.54
CA THR A 61 7.50 5.92 5.34
C THR A 61 7.58 5.07 6.60
N LEU A 62 8.04 3.81 6.51
CA LEU A 62 8.18 2.95 7.69
C LEU A 62 9.24 3.47 8.67
N ASP A 63 10.38 3.97 8.18
CA ASP A 63 11.40 4.59 9.03
C ASP A 63 10.82 5.78 9.79
N TRP A 64 10.18 6.71 9.09
CA TRP A 64 9.55 7.87 9.71
C TRP A 64 8.45 7.49 10.71
N LEU A 65 7.59 6.51 10.37
CA LEU A 65 6.56 5.98 11.26
C LEU A 65 7.18 5.38 12.52
N SER A 66 8.28 4.64 12.40
CA SER A 66 8.95 4.00 13.53
C SER A 66 9.58 5.00 14.51
N ALA A 67 10.01 6.15 14.00
CA ALA A 67 10.59 7.23 14.80
C ALA A 67 9.52 8.18 15.39
N SER A 68 8.26 8.06 14.97
CA SER A 68 7.19 8.97 15.39
C SER A 68 6.69 8.63 16.79
N PRO A 69 6.73 9.57 17.76
CA PRO A 69 6.24 9.31 19.12
C PRO A 69 4.70 9.28 19.20
N ASN A 70 4.01 9.75 18.15
CA ASN A 70 2.56 9.95 18.15
C ASN A 70 1.81 8.91 17.33
N ILE A 71 2.52 7.99 16.67
CA ILE A 71 1.90 6.95 15.85
C ILE A 71 2.19 5.60 16.47
N HIS A 72 1.13 4.88 16.80
CA HIS A 72 1.23 3.54 17.38
C HIS A 72 0.34 2.59 16.60
N VAL A 73 0.95 1.60 15.94
CA VAL A 73 0.23 0.60 15.17
C VAL A 73 0.34 -0.73 15.90
N ASP A 74 -0.78 -1.20 16.44
CA ASP A 74 -0.89 -2.53 17.04
C ASP A 74 -1.56 -3.48 16.04
N ILE A 75 -0.96 -4.66 15.86
CA ILE A 75 -1.43 -5.68 14.92
C ILE A 75 -1.49 -7.02 15.64
N GLN A 76 -2.71 -7.46 15.90
CA GLN A 76 -2.98 -8.84 16.28
C GLN A 76 -3.14 -9.67 15.00
N THR A 77 -2.14 -10.49 14.67
CA THR A 77 -2.11 -11.26 13.41
C THR A 77 -3.33 -12.18 13.23
N SER A 78 -3.96 -12.63 14.32
CA SER A 78 -5.22 -13.38 14.30
C SER A 78 -6.39 -12.62 13.66
N ASP A 79 -6.35 -11.29 13.68
CA ASP A 79 -7.37 -10.43 13.08
C ASP A 79 -7.22 -10.25 11.57
N TRP A 80 -6.05 -10.62 11.03
CA TRP A 80 -5.62 -10.36 9.65
C TRP A 80 -5.10 -11.64 8.97
N PRO A 81 -5.96 -12.64 8.72
CA PRO A 81 -5.53 -13.99 8.30
C PRO A 81 -4.78 -14.03 6.96
N PHE A 82 -4.88 -12.99 6.12
CA PHE A 82 -4.09 -12.90 4.88
C PHE A 82 -2.57 -12.81 5.15
N LEU A 83 -2.14 -12.34 6.33
CA LEU A 83 -0.72 -12.28 6.71
C LEU A 83 -0.09 -13.67 6.87
N LEU A 84 -0.89 -14.71 7.17
CA LEU A 84 -0.41 -16.09 7.23
C LEU A 84 -0.02 -16.64 5.85
N TYR A 85 -0.62 -16.09 4.78
CA TYR A 85 -0.39 -16.54 3.41
C TYR A 85 0.63 -15.66 2.67
N ARG A 86 0.65 -14.36 3.00
CA ARG A 86 1.55 -13.35 2.44
C ARG A 86 1.99 -12.38 3.52
N PRO A 87 3.02 -12.71 4.30
CA PRO A 87 3.54 -11.82 5.35
C PRO A 87 4.09 -10.50 4.79
N GLU A 88 4.41 -10.45 3.50
CA GLU A 88 4.88 -9.23 2.81
C GLU A 88 3.83 -8.11 2.81
N LEU A 89 2.54 -8.44 3.03
CA LEU A 89 1.46 -7.45 3.16
C LEU A 89 1.45 -6.75 4.51
N GLN A 90 2.31 -7.14 5.46
CA GLN A 90 2.38 -6.51 6.77
C GLN A 90 2.75 -5.03 6.68
N SER A 91 3.72 -4.65 5.83
CA SER A 91 4.09 -3.24 5.63
C SER A 91 2.89 -2.40 5.15
N VAL A 92 2.14 -2.93 4.19
CA VAL A 92 0.93 -2.31 3.64
C VAL A 92 -0.12 -2.13 4.73
N LEU A 93 -0.34 -3.15 5.57
CA LEU A 93 -1.28 -3.06 6.69
C LEU A 93 -0.83 -2.01 7.71
N VAL A 94 0.45 -2.00 8.09
CA VAL A 94 1.02 -1.02 9.04
C VAL A 94 0.81 0.40 8.53
N GLN A 95 1.23 0.67 7.29
CA GLN A 95 1.06 1.98 6.66
C GLN A 95 -0.42 2.36 6.58
N ARG A 96 -1.29 1.42 6.21
CA ARG A 96 -2.73 1.69 6.10
C ARG A 96 -3.36 2.08 7.43
N ILE A 97 -3.01 1.42 8.52
CA ILE A 97 -3.50 1.77 9.87
C ILE A 97 -2.90 3.12 10.30
N ALA A 98 -1.60 3.33 10.07
CA ALA A 98 -0.95 4.59 10.38
C ALA A 98 -1.58 5.79 9.63
N LEU A 99 -2.09 5.58 8.42
CA LEU A 99 -2.77 6.60 7.63
C LEU A 99 -4.00 7.18 8.34
N ASP A 100 -4.76 6.37 9.09
CA ASP A 100 -5.91 6.86 9.85
C ASP A 100 -5.49 7.84 10.95
N GLN A 101 -4.36 7.57 11.61
CA GLN A 101 -3.80 8.44 12.65
C GLN A 101 -3.26 9.73 12.03
N LEU A 102 -2.56 9.64 10.90
CA LEU A 102 -2.08 10.80 10.14
C LEU A 102 -3.22 11.69 9.62
N ARG A 103 -4.41 11.12 9.39
CA ARG A 103 -5.61 11.83 8.93
C ARG A 103 -6.54 12.26 10.06
N PHE A 104 -6.29 11.80 11.29
CA PHE A 104 -7.22 11.93 12.43
C PHE A 104 -8.63 11.43 12.07
N LYS A 105 -8.70 10.35 11.29
CA LYS A 105 -9.96 9.79 10.79
C LYS A 105 -9.87 8.26 10.81
N PRO A 106 -10.48 7.60 11.80
CA PRO A 106 -10.49 6.15 11.86
C PRO A 106 -11.30 5.57 10.70
N SER A 107 -10.79 4.47 10.14
CA SER A 107 -11.49 3.62 9.20
C SER A 107 -12.05 2.40 9.92
N SER A 108 -13.10 1.79 9.37
CA SER A 108 -13.56 0.49 9.82
C SER A 108 -12.55 -0.60 9.43
N ASP A 109 -12.53 -1.72 10.14
CA ASP A 109 -11.65 -2.84 9.80
C ASP A 109 -11.96 -3.35 8.38
N ALA A 110 -13.23 -3.37 7.99
CA ALA A 110 -13.63 -3.78 6.65
C ALA A 110 -13.14 -2.81 5.56
N GLN A 111 -12.94 -1.53 5.87
CA GLN A 111 -12.27 -0.59 4.96
C GLN A 111 -10.78 -0.91 4.84
N ILE A 112 -10.10 -1.14 5.96
CA ILE A 112 -8.67 -1.48 5.99
C ILE A 112 -8.41 -2.77 5.19
N VAL A 113 -9.21 -3.84 5.40
CA VAL A 113 -9.09 -5.09 4.64
C VAL A 113 -9.24 -4.85 3.14
N ARG A 114 -10.22 -4.03 2.72
CA ARG A 114 -10.45 -3.74 1.29
C ARG A 114 -9.30 -2.99 0.66
N ASP A 115 -8.69 -2.06 1.37
CA ASP A 115 -7.55 -1.29 0.88
C ASP A 115 -6.30 -2.18 0.73
N VAL A 116 -6.00 -3.03 1.73
CA VAL A 116 -4.89 -4.00 1.62
C VAL A 116 -5.15 -5.05 0.53
N ARG A 117 -6.41 -5.49 0.38
CA ARG A 117 -6.84 -6.40 -0.70
C ARG A 117 -6.63 -5.76 -2.07
N HIS A 118 -6.90 -4.46 -2.19
CA HIS A 118 -6.67 -3.72 -3.44
C HIS A 118 -5.19 -3.77 -3.81
N VAL A 119 -4.28 -3.46 -2.88
CA VAL A 119 -2.83 -3.56 -3.12
C VAL A 119 -2.43 -4.97 -3.52
N ALA A 120 -2.88 -5.99 -2.79
CA ALA A 120 -2.56 -7.39 -3.08
C ALA A 120 -2.99 -7.81 -4.51
N ARG A 121 -4.19 -7.42 -4.95
CA ARG A 121 -4.70 -7.70 -6.31
C ARG A 121 -3.86 -7.09 -7.42
N HIS A 122 -3.21 -5.95 -7.17
CA HIS A 122 -2.37 -5.26 -8.14
C HIS A 122 -0.90 -5.69 -8.06
N SER A 123 -0.56 -6.68 -7.21
CA SER A 123 0.82 -7.11 -6.95
C SER A 123 1.29 -8.25 -7.88
N GLY A 124 0.58 -8.50 -8.98
CA GLY A 124 0.92 -9.54 -9.96
C GLY A 124 0.78 -10.95 -9.39
N ASP A 125 1.87 -11.72 -9.46
CA ASP A 125 1.92 -13.15 -9.08
C ASP A 125 1.62 -13.44 -7.61
N LEU A 126 1.55 -12.40 -6.78
CA LEU A 126 1.15 -12.52 -5.38
C LEU A 126 -0.32 -12.96 -5.23
N TRP A 127 -1.18 -12.61 -6.18
CA TRP A 127 -2.63 -12.85 -6.09
C TRP A 127 -3.02 -14.26 -6.56
N ASP A 128 -3.27 -15.16 -5.61
CA ASP A 128 -3.76 -16.52 -5.86
C ASP A 128 -5.08 -16.84 -5.13
N ASP A 129 -5.59 -18.05 -5.36
CA ASP A 129 -6.85 -18.54 -4.77
C ASP A 129 -6.80 -18.72 -3.26
N ALA A 130 -5.63 -18.98 -2.69
CA ALA A 130 -5.47 -19.13 -1.25
C ALA A 130 -5.55 -17.75 -0.59
N LEU A 131 -4.82 -16.78 -1.11
CA LEU A 131 -4.83 -15.41 -0.64
C LEU A 131 -6.20 -14.75 -0.82
N ARG A 132 -6.87 -14.99 -1.95
CA ARG A 132 -8.25 -14.52 -2.17
C ARG A 132 -9.19 -15.00 -1.06
N ARG A 133 -9.17 -16.30 -0.73
CA ARG A 133 -9.98 -16.88 0.35
C ARG A 133 -9.58 -16.33 1.72
N ALA A 134 -8.29 -16.08 1.95
CA ALA A 134 -7.82 -15.46 3.18
C ALA A 134 -8.37 -14.04 3.35
N PHE A 135 -8.44 -13.25 2.28
CA PHE A 135 -9.09 -11.94 2.29
C PHE A 135 -10.60 -12.02 2.51
N ASP A 136 -11.30 -12.99 1.90
CA ASP A 136 -12.73 -13.18 2.14
C ASP A 136 -13.01 -13.52 3.61
N SER A 137 -12.17 -14.36 4.23
CA SER A 137 -12.23 -14.64 5.67
C SER A 137 -11.91 -13.41 6.52
N ALA A 138 -10.90 -12.63 6.14
CA ALA A 138 -10.53 -11.39 6.84
C ALA A 138 -11.67 -10.38 6.82
N GLU A 139 -12.35 -10.22 5.68
CA GLU A 139 -13.48 -9.31 5.52
C GLU A 139 -14.66 -9.72 6.39
N GLY A 140 -14.99 -11.02 6.46
CA GLY A 140 -16.03 -11.53 7.35
C GLY A 140 -15.69 -11.43 8.85
N LEU A 141 -14.41 -11.45 9.22
CA LEU A 141 -13.98 -11.16 10.61
C LEU A 141 -14.08 -9.66 10.90
N ALA A 142 -13.58 -8.83 9.99
CA ALA A 142 -13.61 -7.39 10.09
C ALA A 142 -15.04 -6.85 10.24
N GLN A 143 -15.97 -7.31 9.42
CA GLN A 143 -17.39 -6.93 9.53
C GLN A 143 -18.00 -7.29 10.89
N ARG A 144 -17.60 -8.42 11.48
CA ARG A 144 -18.07 -8.83 12.81
C ARG A 144 -17.51 -7.94 13.92
N ARG A 145 -16.24 -7.54 13.83
CA ARG A 145 -15.62 -6.59 14.77
C ARG A 145 -16.23 -5.20 14.64
N ASP A 146 -16.39 -4.71 13.41
CA ASP A 146 -17.05 -3.43 13.12
C ASP A 146 -18.49 -3.36 13.68
N ALA A 147 -19.22 -4.48 13.70
CA ALA A 147 -20.58 -4.54 14.25
C ALA A 147 -20.65 -4.61 15.80
N GLN A 148 -19.52 -4.82 16.47
CA GLN A 148 -19.42 -4.95 17.93
C GLN A 148 -18.89 -3.67 18.60
N GLN A 149 -18.44 -2.68 17.82
CA GLN A 149 -17.95 -1.37 18.26
C GLN A 149 -19.06 -0.32 18.21
#